data_AF-A0A2E9GUB6-F1
#
_entry.id   AF-A0A2E9GUB6-F1
#
_cell.length_a   1.000
_cell.length_b   1.000
_cell.length_c   1.000
_cell.angle_alpha   90.00
_cell.angle_beta   90.00
_cell.angle_gamma   90.00
#
_symmetry.space_group_name_H-M   'P 1'
#
loop_
_entity.id
_entity.type
_entity.pdbx_description
1 polymer ?
#
loop_
_entity_poly.entity_id
_entity_poly.type
_entity_poly.pdbx_seq_one_letter_code
_entity_poly.pdbx_strand_id
1 'polypeptide(L)'
;MRAIPWIQDPIEQRHAILAAAAIAGSAAAVGPWFAASLALGVVLAMINFRALQRAARRLSSGELAGARPWVALFIFRFGLLGAAMYWALASGAHPIGLVVGLSLIVPSVVLFAWRGAPAVVTHSDAPPPDDPSWDEWNPWLARGREPDDGESL
;
A
#
# COMPACT_ATOMS: atom_id res chain seq x y z
N MET A 1 23.05 6.57 -15.19
CA MET A 1 21.71 6.01 -15.44
C MET A 1 20.68 7.12 -15.26
N ARG A 2 19.99 7.54 -16.32
CA ARG A 2 18.93 8.57 -16.23
C ARG A 2 17.65 7.92 -15.69
N ALA A 3 17.06 8.52 -14.66
CA ALA A 3 15.79 8.07 -14.10
C ALA A 3 14.66 8.19 -15.13
N ILE A 4 13.79 7.19 -15.16
CA ILE A 4 12.61 7.15 -16.02
C ILE A 4 11.59 8.17 -15.46
N PRO A 5 11.14 9.17 -16.24
CA PRO A 5 10.45 10.36 -15.72
C PRO A 5 9.06 10.12 -15.09
N TRP A 6 8.49 8.91 -15.18
CA TRP A 6 7.17 8.56 -14.62
C TRP A 6 7.22 7.71 -13.33
N ILE A 7 8.42 7.34 -12.86
CA ILE A 7 8.62 6.69 -11.55
C ILE A 7 9.22 7.73 -10.61
N GLN A 8 8.34 8.48 -9.93
CA GLN A 8 8.77 9.54 -9.01
C GLN A 8 8.91 9.05 -7.56
N ASP A 9 8.32 7.90 -7.21
CA ASP A 9 8.37 7.35 -5.85
C ASP A 9 9.57 6.37 -5.71
N PRO A 10 10.48 6.57 -4.73
CA PRO A 10 11.59 5.66 -4.45
C PRO A 10 11.15 4.20 -4.22
N ILE A 11 9.92 3.99 -3.72
CA ILE A 11 9.33 2.67 -3.51
C ILE A 11 9.07 2.00 -4.86
N GLU A 12 8.47 2.72 -5.80
CA GLU A 12 8.16 2.22 -7.14
C GLU A 12 9.45 1.86 -7.91
N GLN A 13 10.51 2.65 -7.76
CA GLN A 13 11.81 2.36 -8.39
C GLN A 13 12.43 1.07 -7.85
N ARG A 14 12.44 0.87 -6.53
CA ARG A 14 12.99 -0.34 -5.91
C ARG A 14 12.16 -1.58 -6.24
N HIS A 15 10.83 -1.45 -6.22
CA HIS A 15 9.93 -2.52 -6.66
C HIS A 15 10.18 -2.89 -8.12
N ALA A 16 10.36 -1.91 -9.01
CA ALA A 16 10.66 -2.18 -10.43
C ALA A 16 11.97 -2.93 -10.62
N ILE A 17 13.03 -2.59 -9.86
CA ILE A 17 14.31 -3.30 -9.92
C ILE A 17 14.15 -4.74 -9.43
N LEU A 18 13.51 -4.96 -8.27
CA LEU A 18 13.23 -6.29 -7.73
C LEU A 18 12.40 -7.14 -8.69
N ALA A 19 11.35 -6.55 -9.24
CA ALA A 19 10.50 -7.20 -10.22
C ALA A 19 11.25 -7.55 -11.51
N ALA A 20 12.06 -6.63 -12.05
CA ALA A 20 12.87 -6.89 -13.23
C ALA A 20 13.85 -8.04 -13.00
N ALA A 21 14.52 -8.08 -11.83
CA ALA A 21 15.40 -9.18 -11.46
C ALA A 21 14.64 -10.52 -11.34
N ALA A 22 13.47 -10.52 -10.70
CA ALA A 22 12.63 -11.71 -10.56
C ALA A 22 12.12 -12.22 -11.91
N ILE A 23 11.67 -11.32 -12.80
CA ILE A 23 11.22 -11.66 -14.15
C ILE A 23 12.39 -12.27 -14.95
N ALA A 24 13.54 -11.58 -15.00
CA ALA A 24 14.70 -12.05 -15.76
C ALA A 24 15.24 -13.39 -15.22
N GLY A 25 15.37 -13.52 -13.91
CA GLY A 25 15.80 -14.76 -13.26
C GLY A 25 14.83 -15.91 -13.54
N SER A 26 13.53 -15.67 -13.46
CA SER A 26 12.51 -16.70 -13.74
C SER A 26 12.44 -17.10 -15.21
N ALA A 27 12.67 -16.16 -16.14
CA ALA A 27 12.74 -16.44 -17.57
C ALA A 27 13.90 -17.40 -17.90
N ALA A 28 15.06 -17.21 -17.24
CA ALA A 28 16.24 -18.05 -17.40
C ALA A 28 16.12 -19.41 -16.70
N ALA A 29 15.52 -19.46 -15.50
CA ALA A 29 15.52 -20.66 -14.66
C ALA A 29 14.30 -21.58 -14.87
N VAL A 30 13.12 -21.03 -15.15
CA VAL A 30 11.85 -21.77 -15.23
C VAL A 30 11.27 -21.72 -16.64
N GLY A 31 11.35 -20.57 -17.29
CA GLY A 31 10.96 -20.38 -18.68
C GLY A 31 10.10 -19.13 -18.93
N PRO A 32 9.92 -18.76 -20.21
CA PRO A 32 9.31 -17.49 -20.59
C PRO A 32 7.82 -17.37 -20.21
N TRP A 33 7.08 -18.49 -20.21
CA TRP A 33 5.66 -18.47 -19.86
C TRP A 33 5.40 -18.13 -18.39
N PHE A 34 6.20 -18.72 -17.49
CA PHE A 34 6.15 -18.41 -16.07
C PHE A 34 6.56 -16.95 -15.84
N ALA A 35 7.63 -16.49 -16.49
CA ALA A 35 8.10 -15.11 -16.39
C ALA A 35 7.06 -14.09 -16.88
N ALA A 36 6.33 -14.39 -17.96
CA ALA A 36 5.23 -13.55 -18.45
C ALA A 36 4.08 -13.49 -17.43
N SER A 37 3.73 -14.63 -16.81
CA SER A 37 2.70 -14.69 -15.78
C SER A 37 3.10 -13.92 -14.52
N LEU A 38 4.38 -14.01 -14.14
CA LEU A 38 4.97 -13.23 -13.04
C LEU A 38 4.95 -11.73 -13.36
N ALA A 39 5.37 -11.33 -14.56
CA ALA A 39 5.34 -9.94 -15.00
C ALA A 39 3.91 -9.37 -14.96
N LEU A 40 2.92 -10.15 -15.40
CA LEU A 40 1.51 -9.78 -15.31
C LEU A 40 1.07 -9.59 -13.86
N GLY A 41 1.45 -10.50 -12.96
CA GLY A 41 1.20 -10.37 -11.51
C GLY A 41 1.81 -9.09 -10.93
N VAL A 42 3.06 -8.76 -11.30
CA VAL A 42 3.74 -7.52 -10.88
C VAL A 42 2.97 -6.28 -11.33
N VAL A 43 2.54 -6.25 -12.59
CA VAL A 43 1.79 -5.10 -13.14
C VAL A 43 0.47 -4.92 -12.40
N LEU A 44 -0.28 -6.01 -12.16
CA LEU A 44 -1.53 -5.98 -11.40
C LEU A 44 -1.30 -5.48 -9.97
N ALA A 45 -0.27 -6.00 -9.29
CA ALA A 45 0.09 -5.55 -7.94
C ALA A 45 0.44 -4.06 -7.91
N MET A 46 1.17 -3.55 -8.91
CA MET A 46 1.57 -2.15 -8.98
C MET A 46 0.36 -1.23 -9.20
N ILE A 47 -0.54 -1.57 -10.13
CA ILE A 47 -1.79 -0.82 -10.36
C ILE A 47 -2.63 -0.79 -9.08
N ASN A 48 -2.81 -1.96 -8.46
CA ASN A 48 -3.51 -2.14 -7.20
C ASN A 48 -2.87 -1.27 -6.11
N PHE A 49 -1.56 -1.36 -5.90
CA PHE A 49 -0.86 -0.59 -4.87
C PHE A 49 -0.99 0.92 -5.06
N ARG A 50 -0.80 1.45 -6.27
CA ARG A 50 -0.95 2.89 -6.56
C ARG A 50 -2.36 3.38 -6.29
N ALA A 51 -3.37 2.59 -6.66
CA ALA A 51 -4.75 2.90 -6.33
C ALA A 51 -4.95 2.96 -4.80
N LEU A 52 -4.30 2.08 -4.02
CA LEU A 52 -4.43 2.05 -2.57
C LEU A 52 -3.78 3.27 -1.95
N GLN A 53 -2.59 3.62 -2.40
CA GLN A 53 -1.83 4.76 -1.91
C GLN A 53 -2.58 6.07 -2.16
N ARG A 54 -3.17 6.25 -3.36
CA ARG A 54 -4.02 7.42 -3.65
C ARG A 54 -5.22 7.47 -2.73
N ALA A 55 -5.86 6.33 -2.48
CA ALA A 55 -7.01 6.26 -1.60
C ALA A 55 -6.61 6.57 -0.15
N ALA A 56 -5.56 5.94 0.38
CA ALA A 56 -5.04 6.20 1.71
C ALA A 56 -4.72 7.70 1.92
N ARG A 57 -4.12 8.37 0.93
CA ARG A 57 -3.87 9.82 0.99
C ARG A 57 -5.15 10.64 1.12
N ARG A 58 -6.18 10.33 0.32
CA ARG A 58 -7.51 10.99 0.40
C ARG A 58 -8.23 10.73 1.71
N LEU A 59 -8.06 9.53 2.28
CA LEU A 59 -8.60 9.20 3.60
C LEU A 59 -7.90 10.03 4.68
N SER A 60 -6.57 10.12 4.64
CA SER A 60 -5.80 10.89 5.62
C SER A 60 -6.00 12.40 5.51
N SER A 61 -6.33 12.92 4.33
CA SER A 61 -6.62 14.36 4.16
C SER A 61 -8.03 14.77 4.57
N GLY A 62 -8.90 13.82 4.93
CA GLY A 62 -10.29 14.11 5.30
C GLY A 62 -11.19 14.52 4.13
N GLU A 63 -10.72 14.42 2.88
CA GLU A 63 -11.46 14.79 1.66
C GLU A 63 -12.75 13.98 1.45
N LEU A 64 -12.90 12.84 2.12
CA LEU A 64 -14.00 11.92 1.94
C LEU A 64 -14.71 11.65 3.27
N ALA A 65 -15.86 12.29 3.48
CA ALA A 65 -16.73 12.04 4.61
C ALA A 65 -17.51 10.72 4.43
N GLY A 66 -17.30 9.77 5.36
CA GLY A 66 -18.14 8.57 5.52
C GLY A 66 -17.60 7.27 4.91
N ALA A 67 -17.91 6.14 5.57
CA ALA A 67 -17.37 4.81 5.25
C ALA A 67 -18.01 4.12 4.02
N ARG A 68 -19.22 4.51 3.62
CA ARG A 68 -19.97 3.83 2.53
C ARG A 68 -19.32 3.96 1.13
N PRO A 69 -18.89 5.16 0.68
CA PRO A 69 -18.18 5.28 -0.60
C PRO A 69 -16.85 4.51 -0.62
N TRP A 70 -16.19 4.36 0.54
CA TRP A 70 -14.98 3.55 0.67
C TRP A 70 -15.21 2.08 0.38
N VAL A 71 -16.24 1.49 1.01
CA VAL A 71 -16.59 0.09 0.80
C VAL A 71 -16.90 -0.18 -0.67
N ALA A 72 -17.68 0.70 -1.32
CA ALA A 72 -18.00 0.57 -2.74
C ALA A 72 -16.74 0.60 -3.64
N LEU A 73 -15.83 1.54 -3.40
CA LEU A 73 -14.58 1.65 -4.15
C LEU A 73 -13.70 0.40 -3.98
N PHE A 74 -13.58 -0.11 -2.75
CA PHE A 74 -12.82 -1.33 -2.48
C PHE A 74 -13.43 -2.56 -3.14
N ILE A 75 -14.75 -2.75 -3.04
CA ILE A 75 -15.46 -3.85 -3.71
C ILE A 75 -15.22 -3.78 -5.22
N PHE A 76 -15.42 -2.61 -5.84
CA PHE A 76 -15.21 -2.42 -7.27
C PHE A 76 -13.78 -2.79 -7.69
N ARG A 77 -12.79 -2.34 -6.92
CA ARG A 77 -11.38 -2.64 -7.18
C ARG A 77 -11.06 -4.12 -7.04
N PHE A 78 -11.50 -4.77 -5.97
CA PHE A 78 -11.26 -6.21 -5.78
C PHE A 78 -11.99 -7.02 -6.85
N GLY A 79 -13.18 -6.59 -7.26
CA GLY A 79 -13.89 -7.15 -8.41
C GLY A 79 -13.10 -7.02 -9.71
N LEU A 80 -12.55 -5.83 -10.00
CA LEU A 80 -11.71 -5.60 -11.18
C LEU A 80 -10.43 -6.45 -11.16
N LEU A 81 -9.78 -6.56 -9.99
CA LEU A 81 -8.59 -7.39 -9.81
C LEU A 81 -8.93 -8.87 -10.01
N GLY A 82 -10.02 -9.35 -9.40
CA GLY A 82 -10.51 -10.72 -9.58
C GLY A 82 -10.86 -11.03 -11.04
N ALA A 83 -11.51 -10.12 -11.74
CA ALA A 83 -11.79 -10.24 -13.17
C ALA A 83 -10.50 -10.31 -13.99
N ALA A 84 -9.52 -9.44 -13.72
CA ALA A 84 -8.24 -9.46 -14.41
C ALA A 84 -7.46 -10.77 -14.16
N MET A 85 -7.49 -11.28 -12.93
CA MET A 85 -6.90 -12.58 -12.58
C MET A 85 -7.61 -13.73 -13.31
N TYR A 86 -8.94 -13.73 -13.32
CA TYR A 86 -9.72 -14.72 -14.06
C TYR A 86 -9.36 -14.73 -15.54
N TRP A 87 -9.34 -13.56 -16.19
CA TRP A 87 -8.96 -13.42 -17.59
C TRP A 87 -7.53 -13.89 -17.87
N ALA A 88 -6.58 -13.57 -16.98
CA ALA A 88 -5.21 -14.04 -17.09
C ALA A 88 -5.14 -15.58 -17.08
N LEU A 89 -5.81 -16.22 -16.12
CA LEU A 89 -5.83 -17.67 -15.98
C LEU A 89 -6.57 -18.34 -17.15
N ALA A 90 -7.69 -17.78 -17.60
CA ALA A 90 -8.44 -18.25 -18.76
C ALA A 90 -7.61 -18.17 -20.05
N SER A 91 -6.66 -17.23 -20.11
CA SER A 91 -5.70 -17.09 -21.23
C SER A 91 -4.45 -17.97 -21.06
N GLY A 92 -4.43 -18.85 -20.05
CA GLY A 92 -3.38 -19.82 -19.79
C GLY A 92 -2.26 -19.36 -18.84
N ALA A 93 -2.37 -18.19 -18.21
CA ALA A 93 -1.33 -17.72 -17.31
C ALA A 93 -1.02 -18.75 -16.22
N HIS A 94 0.27 -18.91 -15.90
CA HIS A 94 0.72 -19.82 -14.88
C HIS A 94 0.29 -19.30 -13.49
N PRO A 95 -0.56 -20.03 -12.74
CA PRO A 95 -1.15 -19.52 -11.51
C PRO A 95 -0.10 -19.18 -10.45
N ILE A 96 0.92 -20.04 -10.29
CA ILE A 96 2.02 -19.78 -9.35
C ILE A 96 2.81 -18.52 -9.73
N GLY A 97 3.19 -18.36 -11.00
CA GLY A 97 3.90 -17.17 -11.47
C GLY A 97 3.11 -15.90 -11.20
N LEU A 98 1.81 -15.92 -11.49
CA LEU A 98 0.91 -14.79 -11.24
C LEU A 98 0.81 -14.43 -9.75
N VAL A 99 0.63 -15.42 -8.86
CA VAL A 99 0.58 -15.21 -7.41
C VAL A 99 1.90 -14.67 -6.86
N VAL A 100 3.03 -15.22 -7.31
CA VAL A 100 4.37 -14.76 -6.93
C VAL A 100 4.56 -13.31 -7.38
N GLY A 101 4.22 -13.00 -8.63
CA GLY A 101 4.26 -11.65 -9.17
C GLY A 101 3.41 -10.68 -8.37
N LEU A 102 2.20 -11.08 -7.98
CA LEU A 102 1.30 -10.27 -7.17
C LEU A 102 1.86 -10.00 -5.77
N SER A 103 2.58 -10.97 -5.21
CA SER A 103 3.13 -10.93 -3.85
C SER A 103 4.42 -10.12 -3.74
N LEU A 104 5.14 -9.86 -4.85
CA LEU A 104 6.43 -9.14 -4.85
C LEU A 104 6.35 -7.70 -4.30
N ILE A 105 5.15 -7.11 -4.27
CA ILE A 105 4.95 -5.81 -3.65
C ILE A 105 5.19 -5.84 -2.14
N VAL A 106 4.84 -6.93 -1.45
CA VAL A 106 4.96 -7.07 0.02
C VAL A 106 6.42 -6.98 0.48
N PRO A 107 7.37 -7.80 0.01
CA PRO A 107 8.76 -7.68 0.43
C PRO A 107 9.36 -6.33 0.05
N SER A 108 8.91 -5.71 -1.05
CA SER A 108 9.36 -4.38 -1.45
C SER A 108 8.94 -3.31 -0.44
N VAL A 109 7.69 -3.36 0.02
CA VAL A 109 7.16 -2.47 1.07
C VAL A 109 7.88 -2.73 2.39
N VAL A 110 8.09 -3.99 2.78
CA VAL A 110 8.79 -4.35 4.03
C VAL A 110 10.24 -3.86 4.02
N LEU A 111 10.98 -4.09 2.95
CA LEU A 111 12.37 -3.61 2.80
C LEU A 111 12.45 -2.09 2.86
N PHE A 112 11.46 -1.41 2.29
CA PHE A 112 11.41 0.04 2.33
C PHE A 112 11.08 0.56 3.73
N ALA A 113 10.04 0.00 4.36
CA ALA A 113 9.64 0.35 5.72
C ALA A 113 10.78 0.12 6.71
N TRP A 114 11.52 -0.99 6.58
CA TRP A 114 12.66 -1.29 7.42
C TRP A 114 13.81 -0.29 7.25
N ARG A 115 14.13 0.10 6.01
CA ARG A 115 15.20 1.09 5.74
C ARG A 115 14.82 2.54 6.08
N GLY A 116 13.54 2.85 6.05
CA GLY A 116 12.99 4.17 6.34
C GLY A 116 12.43 4.29 7.75
N ALA A 117 12.54 3.25 8.58
CA ALA A 117 12.03 3.27 9.94
C ALA A 117 12.71 4.42 10.69
N PRO A 118 11.95 5.40 11.23
CA PRO A 118 12.53 6.40 12.09
C PRO A 118 13.25 5.71 13.24
N ALA A 119 14.34 6.30 13.73
CA ALA A 119 14.95 5.84 14.97
C ALA A 119 13.84 5.76 16.02
N VAL A 120 13.72 4.62 16.70
CA VAL A 120 12.73 4.45 17.76
C VAL A 120 13.00 5.53 18.80
N VAL A 121 12.19 6.58 18.81
CA VAL A 121 12.30 7.65 19.79
C VAL A 121 11.80 7.04 21.09
N THR A 122 12.73 6.68 21.98
CA THR A 122 12.44 6.10 23.31
C THR A 122 11.82 7.11 24.28
N HIS A 123 11.77 8.40 23.91
CA HIS A 123 11.18 9.46 24.73
C HIS A 123 10.00 10.10 24.00
N SER A 124 8.82 9.62 24.35
CA SER A 124 7.62 10.42 24.29
C SER A 124 6.94 10.22 25.63
N ASP A 125 7.49 10.82 26.67
CA ASP A 125 6.71 11.03 27.89
C ASP A 125 5.46 11.76 27.43
N ALA A 126 4.33 11.05 27.42
CA ALA A 126 3.09 11.64 26.95
C ALA A 126 2.87 12.91 27.80
N PRO A 127 2.54 14.06 27.17
CA PRO A 127 2.24 15.26 27.94
C PRO A 127 1.17 14.93 29.00
N PRO A 128 1.12 15.60 30.15
CA PRO A 128 0.01 15.43 31.07
C PRO A 128 -1.33 15.60 30.32
N PRO A 129 -2.38 14.83 30.64
CA PRO A 129 -3.66 14.92 29.92
C PRO A 129 -4.24 16.34 29.89
N ASP A 130 -3.91 17.16 30.88
CA ASP A 130 -4.39 18.54 31.04
C ASP A 130 -3.54 19.57 30.28
N ASP A 131 -2.46 19.15 29.61
CA ASP A 131 -1.58 20.02 28.83
C ASP A 131 -2.18 20.28 27.43
N PRO A 132 -2.24 21.55 26.95
CA PRO A 132 -2.71 21.88 25.59
C PRO A 132 -1.95 21.14 24.48
N SER A 133 -0.68 20.78 24.70
CA SER A 133 0.12 20.00 23.75
C SER A 133 -0.32 18.54 23.61
N TRP A 134 -1.21 18.05 24.49
CA TRP A 134 -1.82 16.71 24.38
C TRP A 134 -2.60 16.54 23.09
N ASP A 135 -3.35 17.56 22.68
CA ASP A 135 -4.19 17.49 21.48
C ASP A 135 -3.36 17.53 20.19
N GLU A 136 -2.20 18.19 20.24
CA GLU A 136 -1.21 18.17 19.15
C GLU A 136 -0.46 16.82 19.10
N TRP A 137 -0.12 16.28 20.27
CA TRP A 137 0.58 14.99 20.39
C TRP A 137 -0.28 13.81 19.93
N ASN A 138 -1.59 13.84 20.22
CA ASN A 138 -2.50 12.76 19.89
C ASN A 138 -3.87 13.25 19.37
N PRO A 139 -3.94 13.65 18.08
CA PRO A 139 -5.15 14.19 17.48
C PRO A 139 -6.29 13.18 17.35
N TRP A 140 -6.02 11.88 17.52
CA TRP A 140 -7.06 10.85 17.45
C TRP A 140 -7.74 10.64 18.82
N LEU A 141 -7.00 10.70 19.93
CA LEU A 141 -7.58 10.65 21.28
C LEU A 141 -8.27 11.97 21.64
N ALA A 142 -7.74 13.11 21.18
CA ALA A 142 -8.36 14.42 21.37
C ALA A 142 -9.81 14.48 20.85
N ARG A 143 -10.07 13.81 19.71
CA ARG A 143 -11.42 13.72 19.12
C ARG A 143 -12.41 12.87 19.92
N GLY A 144 -11.94 12.09 20.89
CA GLY A 144 -12.76 11.24 21.75
C GLY A 144 -13.15 11.87 23.09
N ARG A 145 -12.63 13.07 23.43
CA ARG A 145 -13.15 13.84 24.56
C ARG A 145 -14.51 14.40 24.15
N GLU A 146 -15.58 13.70 24.53
CA GLU A 146 -16.87 14.36 24.67
C GLU A 146 -16.66 15.52 25.65
N PRO A 147 -17.19 16.72 25.37
CA PRO A 147 -17.20 17.78 26.36
C PRO A 147 -17.87 17.18 27.59
N ASP A 148 -17.12 17.10 28.69
CA ASP A 148 -17.71 16.82 29.98
C ASP A 148 -18.71 17.94 30.20
N ASP A 149 -20.00 17.64 30.01
CA ASP A 149 -21.13 18.51 30.31
C ASP A 149 -21.19 18.66 31.83
N GLY A 150 -20.14 19.26 32.39
CA GLY A 150 -19.93 19.45 33.80
C GLY A 150 -21.03 20.35 34.33
N GLU A 151 -21.96 19.69 35.03
CA GLU A 151 -22.67 20.18 36.20
C GLU A 151 -22.99 21.69 36.18
N SER A 152 -24.11 22.01 35.53
CA SER A 152 -24.90 23.17 35.91
C SER A 152 -25.48 22.94 37.31
N LEU A 153 -24.72 23.34 38.34
CA LEU A 153 -25.24 23.60 39.68
C LEU A 153 -25.93 24.97 39.72
#